data_AF-A0A947GFY0-F1
#
_entry.id   AF-A0A947GFY0-F1
#
_cell.length_a   1.000
_cell.length_b   1.000
_cell.length_c   1.000
_cell.angle_alpha   90.00
_cell.angle_beta   90.00
_cell.angle_gamma   90.00
#
_symmetry.space_group_name_H-M   'P 1'
#
loop_
_entity.id
_entity.type
_entity.pdbx_description
1 polymer ?
#
loop_
_entity_poly.entity_id
_entity_poly.type
_entity_poly.pdbx_seq_one_letter_code
_entity_poly.pdbx_strand_id
1 'polypeptide(L)'
;MDALIETIVDKLRRLSVSQLQIILEFVNFLDWQATQKSKTQEHLDAQAEWQAVVEECAGAWPDFPTAEELRANMGQDVVREQF
;
A
#
# COMPACT_ATOMS: atom_id res chain seq x y z
N MET A 1 9.25 -5.63 -33.64
CA MET A 1 9.76 -5.99 -32.30
C MET A 1 11.02 -6.84 -32.42
N ASP A 2 11.04 -7.83 -33.32
CA ASP A 2 12.15 -8.79 -33.45
C ASP A 2 13.53 -8.17 -33.72
N ALA A 3 13.62 -7.16 -34.61
CA ALA A 3 14.90 -6.49 -34.89
C ALA A 3 15.51 -5.78 -33.67
N LEU A 4 14.68 -5.30 -32.75
CA LEU A 4 15.13 -4.65 -31.52
C LEU A 4 15.60 -5.68 -30.49
N ILE A 5 14.90 -6.81 -30.38
CA ILE A 5 15.28 -7.93 -29.52
C ILE A 5 16.64 -8.48 -29.96
N GLU A 6 16.82 -8.74 -31.25
CA GLU A 6 18.09 -9.21 -31.80
C GLU A 6 19.24 -8.23 -31.53
N THR A 7 18.99 -6.92 -31.69
CA THR A 7 19.99 -5.88 -31.40
C THR A 7 20.37 -5.87 -29.92
N ILE A 8 19.41 -6.06 -29.01
CA ILE A 8 19.68 -6.14 -27.56
C ILE A 8 20.50 -7.40 -27.25
N VAL A 9 20.11 -8.56 -27.79
CA VAL A 9 20.83 -9.82 -27.58
C VAL A 9 22.27 -9.73 -28.10
N ASP A 10 22.50 -9.14 -29.27
CA ASP A 10 23.85 -8.94 -29.82
C ASP A 10 24.69 -8.01 -28.93
N LYS A 11 24.09 -6.95 -28.38
CA LYS A 11 24.77 -6.04 -27.44
C LYS A 11 25.11 -6.74 -26.13
N LEU A 12 24.17 -7.50 -25.55
CA LEU A 12 24.39 -8.23 -24.30
C LEU A 12 25.50 -9.28 -24.44
N ARG A 13 25.57 -9.97 -25.58
CA ARG A 13 26.62 -10.98 -25.86
C ARG A 13 28.04 -10.40 -25.87
N ARG A 14 28.19 -9.11 -26.13
CA ARG A 14 29.50 -8.43 -26.20
C ARG A 14 29.96 -7.84 -24.87
N LEU A 15 29.11 -7.84 -23.84
CA LEU A 15 29.43 -7.26 -22.54
C LEU A 15 30.24 -8.22 -21.67
N SER A 16 30.98 -7.65 -20.71
CA SER A 16 31.67 -8.44 -19.69
C SER A 16 30.70 -8.97 -18.65
N VAL A 17 31.12 -10.02 -17.92
CA VAL A 17 30.30 -10.62 -16.84
C VAL A 17 29.91 -9.58 -15.79
N SER A 18 30.82 -8.69 -15.40
CA SER A 18 30.52 -7.63 -14.43
C SER A 18 29.47 -6.63 -14.93
N GLN A 19 29.48 -6.31 -16.23
CA GLN A 19 28.47 -5.44 -16.83
C GLN A 19 27.11 -6.14 -16.92
N LEU A 20 27.10 -7.44 -17.24
CA LEU A 20 25.88 -8.26 -17.23
C LEU A 20 25.28 -8.39 -15.83
N GLN A 21 26.12 -8.44 -14.79
CA GLN A 21 25.65 -8.47 -13.40
C GLN A 21 24.91 -7.19 -13.01
N ILE A 22 25.45 -6.02 -13.40
CA ILE A 22 24.76 -4.73 -13.19
C ILE A 22 23.41 -4.71 -13.92
N ILE A 23 23.36 -5.23 -15.15
CA ILE A 23 22.10 -5.31 -15.91
C ILE A 23 21.11 -6.24 -15.22
N LEU A 24 21.56 -7.38 -14.71
CA LEU A 24 20.71 -8.32 -13.98
C LEU A 24 20.15 -7.68 -12.69
N GLU A 25 20.97 -6.98 -11.93
CA GLU A 25 20.54 -6.23 -10.75
C GLU A 25 19.49 -5.17 -11.11
N PHE A 26 19.70 -4.45 -12.22
CA PHE A 26 18.73 -3.47 -12.70
C PHE A 26 17.40 -4.10 -13.15
N VAL A 27 17.44 -5.23 -13.86
CA VAL A 27 16.22 -5.94 -14.27
C VAL A 27 15.44 -6.43 -13.04
N ASN A 28 16.12 -7.01 -12.06
CA ASN A 28 15.50 -7.41 -10.80
C ASN A 28 14.88 -6.22 -10.05
N PHE A 29 15.52 -5.05 -10.11
CA PHE A 29 14.97 -3.81 -9.56
C PHE A 29 13.68 -3.38 -10.28
N LEU A 30 13.64 -3.48 -11.62
CA LEU A 30 12.42 -3.15 -12.39
C LEU A 30 11.27 -4.10 -12.04
N ASP A 31 11.54 -5.40 -11.89
CA ASP A 31 10.54 -6.38 -11.47
C ASP A 31 10.01 -6.05 -10.08
N TRP A 32 10.90 -5.77 -9.12
CA TRP A 32 10.49 -5.32 -7.80
C TRP A 32 9.65 -4.04 -7.87
N GLN A 33 10.06 -3.04 -8.65
CA GLN A 33 9.31 -1.78 -8.78
C GLN A 33 7.91 -2.00 -9.36
N ALA A 34 7.75 -2.89 -10.34
CA ALA A 34 6.45 -3.25 -10.89
C ALA A 34 5.54 -3.89 -9.82
N THR A 35 6.09 -4.77 -8.96
CA THR A 35 5.31 -5.33 -7.85
C THR A 35 4.88 -4.29 -6.80
N GLN A 36 5.68 -3.24 -6.59
CA GLN A 36 5.33 -2.18 -5.63
C GLN A 36 4.21 -1.28 -6.14
N LYS A 37 4.18 -0.97 -7.45
CA LYS A 37 3.11 -0.15 -8.05
C LYS A 37 1.73 -0.79 -7.86
N SER A 38 1.62 -2.11 -8.01
CA SER A 38 0.38 -2.85 -7.74
C SER A 38 -0.05 -2.71 -6.28
N LYS A 39 0.88 -2.93 -5.34
CA LYS A 39 0.61 -2.84 -3.90
C LYS A 39 0.23 -1.43 -3.44
N THR A 40 0.85 -0.39 -4.00
CA THR A 40 0.49 1.00 -3.71
C THR A 40 -0.91 1.32 -4.19
N GLN A 41 -1.30 0.84 -5.38
CA GLN A 41 -2.65 1.01 -5.90
C GLN A 41 -3.68 0.26 -5.04
N GLU A 42 -3.42 -1.00 -4.72
CA GLU A 42 -4.28 -1.82 -3.84
C GLU A 42 -4.50 -1.16 -2.46
N HIS A 43 -3.46 -0.55 -1.88
CA HIS A 43 -3.58 0.16 -0.61
C HIS A 43 -4.44 1.42 -0.73
N LEU A 44 -4.33 2.18 -1.82
CA LEU A 44 -5.16 3.36 -2.06
C LEU A 44 -6.63 2.97 -2.25
N ASP A 45 -6.88 1.90 -2.99
CA ASP A 45 -8.23 1.38 -3.23
C ASP A 45 -8.85 0.88 -1.91
N ALA A 46 -8.10 0.11 -1.12
CA ALA A 46 -8.55 -0.34 0.21
C ALA A 46 -8.82 0.83 1.18
N GLN A 47 -8.02 1.90 1.11
CA GLN A 47 -8.24 3.10 1.93
C GLN A 47 -9.52 3.84 1.51
N ALA A 48 -9.79 3.94 0.21
CA ALA A 48 -11.01 4.54 -0.31
C ALA A 48 -12.25 3.72 0.05
N GLU A 49 -12.19 2.38 -0.08
CA GLU A 49 -13.27 1.47 0.33
C GLU A 49 -13.58 1.57 1.82
N TRP A 50 -12.55 1.58 2.68
CA TRP A 50 -12.73 1.76 4.12
C TRP A 50 -13.39 3.10 4.45
N GLN A 51 -12.95 4.18 3.81
CA GLN A 51 -13.53 5.50 4.04
C GLN A 51 -15.02 5.53 3.67
N ALA A 52 -15.40 4.92 2.54
CA ALA A 52 -16.79 4.82 2.12
C ALA A 52 -17.65 4.04 3.14
N VAL A 53 -17.14 2.93 3.68
CA VAL A 53 -17.85 2.14 4.72
C VAL A 53 -18.04 2.95 6.00
N VAL A 54 -17.01 3.69 6.43
CA VAL A 54 -17.10 4.56 7.62
C VAL A 54 -18.14 5.65 7.42
N GLU A 55 -18.17 6.28 6.24
CA GLU A 55 -19.16 7.31 5.91
C GLU A 55 -20.59 6.76 5.85
N GLU A 56 -20.79 5.56 5.27
CA GLU A 56 -22.10 4.88 5.23
C GLU A 56 -22.60 4.51 6.63
N CYS A 57 -21.68 4.04 7.49
CA CYS A 57 -22.01 3.61 8.85
C CYS A 57 -22.08 4.79 9.84
N ALA A 58 -21.55 5.96 9.49
CA ALA A 58 -21.61 7.16 10.31
C ALA A 58 -23.06 7.63 10.45
N GLY A 59 -23.59 7.62 11.69
CA GLY A 59 -24.98 7.98 11.95
C GLY A 59 -25.99 6.87 11.66
N ALA A 60 -25.55 5.67 11.31
CA ALA A 60 -26.44 4.51 11.09
C ALA A 60 -27.09 3.99 12.40
N TRP A 61 -26.64 4.48 13.57
CA TRP A 61 -27.22 4.16 14.87
C TRP A 61 -28.03 5.35 15.38
N PRO A 62 -29.33 5.44 15.03
CA PRO A 62 -30.19 6.53 15.47
C PRO A 62 -30.40 6.55 17.00
N ASP A 63 -30.22 5.40 17.66
CA ASP A 63 -30.32 5.25 19.11
C ASP A 63 -28.95 5.28 19.80
N PHE A 64 -27.91 5.85 19.15
CA PHE A 64 -26.60 5.92 19.77
C PHE A 64 -26.65 6.82 21.02
N PRO A 65 -26.26 6.31 22.21
CA PRO A 65 -26.33 7.09 23.43
C PRO A 65 -25.46 8.34 23.32
N THR A 66 -25.95 9.44 23.87
CA THR A 66 -25.19 10.67 23.98
C THR A 66 -23.93 10.47 24.84
N ALA A 67 -22.93 11.33 24.65
CA ALA A 67 -21.73 11.29 25.48
C ALA A 67 -22.04 11.45 26.98
N GLU A 68 -23.10 12.19 27.34
CA GLU A 68 -23.59 12.27 28.73
C GLU A 68 -24.19 10.94 29.21
N GLU A 69 -25.01 10.25 28.41
CA GLU A 69 -25.61 8.96 28.77
C GLU A 69 -24.57 7.85 28.92
N LEU A 70 -23.53 7.85 28.07
CA LEU A 70 -22.40 6.92 28.21
C LEU A 70 -21.63 7.15 29.51
N ARG A 71 -21.37 8.41 29.87
CA ARG A 71 -20.69 8.78 31.13
C ARG A 71 -21.55 8.52 32.36
N ALA A 72 -22.88 8.59 32.24
CA ALA A 72 -23.78 8.35 33.36
C ALA A 72 -23.77 6.88 33.83
N ASN A 73 -23.55 5.93 32.92
CA ASN A 73 -23.56 4.49 33.21
C ASN A 73 -22.16 3.86 33.35
N MET A 74 -21.10 4.55 32.95
CA MET A 74 -19.72 4.09 33.16
C MET A 74 -19.15 4.80 34.39
N GLY A 75 -19.26 4.12 35.53
CA GLY A 75 -18.70 4.57 36.80
C GLY A 75 -17.24 4.98 36.66
N GLN A 76 -16.96 6.21 37.09
CA GLN A 76 -15.66 6.88 37.22
C GLN A 76 -14.73 6.77 35.99
N ASP A 77 -14.60 7.90 35.30
CA ASP A 77 -13.58 8.13 34.28
C ASP A 77 -12.19 7.84 34.89
N VAL A 78 -11.55 6.75 34.47
CA VAL A 78 -10.20 6.40 34.94
C VAL A 78 -9.23 7.35 34.27
N VAL A 79 -8.45 8.08 35.07
CA VAL A 79 -7.41 8.99 34.59
C VAL A 79 -6.48 8.22 33.66
N ARG A 80 -6.37 8.65 32.39
CA ARG A 80 -5.38 8.08 31.46
C ARG A 80 -3.98 8.28 32.04
N GLU A 81 -3.21 7.20 32.11
CA GLU A 81 -1.80 7.27 32.50
C GLU A 81 -1.05 8.25 31.58
N GLN A 82 -0.36 9.21 32.18
CA GLN A 82 0.52 10.13 31.46
C GLN A 82 1.86 9.42 31.24
N PHE A 83 2.27 9.28 29.98
CA PHE A 83 3.59 8.80 29.59
C PHE A 83 4.54 9.99 29.37
#